data_AF-A0A2N2QSP3-F1
#
_entry.id   AF-A0A2N2QSP3-F1
#
_cell.length_a   1.000
_cell.length_b   1.000
_cell.length_c   1.000
_cell.angle_alpha   90.00
_cell.angle_beta   90.00
_cell.angle_gamma   90.00
#
_symmetry.space_group_name_H-M   'P 1'
#
loop_
_entity.id
_entity.type
_entity.pdbx_description
1 polymer ?
#
loop_
_entity_poly.entity_id
_entity_poly.type
_entity_poly.pdbx_seq_one_letter_code
_entity_poly.pdbx_strand_id
1 'polypeptide(L)'
;MLSGAGLSQLGNNTLETADAERKIAADSEIISILSDEVMTLTYRTEALTLTAQRSKPADQFAVQITFADGRKPRQCLASPDLGGLLTSLSTFTAKGQIQVPQFDAEFPRMLGTLEIRDRIDTAPPPAMVFRTTADKMAVALSYDGHAAEVGTSIDEFAKLEGGCETLAQR
;
A
#
# COMPACT_ATOMS: atom_id res chain seq x y z
N MET A 1 41.40 18.28 58.48
CA MET A 1 39.95 18.56 58.64
C MET A 1 39.38 18.89 57.28
N LEU A 2 38.35 18.14 56.85
CA LEU A 2 37.26 18.45 55.89
C LEU A 2 37.64 19.07 54.52
N SER A 3 37.54 18.34 53.40
CA SER A 3 36.32 17.97 52.65
C SER A 3 35.80 19.08 51.74
N GLY A 4 35.57 18.76 50.46
CA GLY A 4 34.85 19.63 49.52
C GLY A 4 35.04 19.26 48.05
N ALA A 5 34.41 18.18 47.61
CA ALA A 5 34.20 17.84 46.19
C ALA A 5 33.03 18.64 45.58
N GLY A 6 33.03 18.80 44.26
CA GLY A 6 31.91 19.34 43.47
C GLY A 6 32.37 19.73 42.06
N LEU A 7 32.72 18.76 41.19
CA LEU A 7 31.85 18.17 40.16
C LEU A 7 31.23 19.17 39.17
N SER A 8 31.76 19.10 37.95
CA SER A 8 31.33 19.73 36.71
C SER A 8 29.83 19.57 36.44
N GLN A 9 29.21 20.64 35.93
CA GLN A 9 28.02 20.52 35.08
C GLN A 9 28.40 20.99 33.67
N LEU A 10 28.72 20.02 32.82
CA LEU A 10 28.60 20.15 31.37
C LEU A 10 27.11 20.05 31.06
N GLY A 11 26.51 21.17 30.67
CA GLY A 11 25.16 21.20 30.11
C GLY A 11 25.19 20.57 28.72
N ASN A 12 25.05 19.25 28.67
CA ASN A 12 24.68 18.56 27.44
C ASN A 12 23.17 18.72 27.25
N ASN A 13 22.78 19.73 26.48
CA ASN A 13 21.48 19.77 25.82
C ASN A 13 21.47 18.65 24.77
N THR A 14 21.18 17.43 25.20
CA THR A 14 20.74 16.38 24.30
C THR A 14 19.36 16.80 23.80
N LEU A 15 19.30 17.25 22.55
CA LEU A 15 18.07 17.28 21.78
C LEU A 15 17.55 15.84 21.70
N GLU A 16 16.71 15.44 22.65
CA GLU A 16 15.76 14.36 22.44
C GLU A 16 14.81 14.83 21.34
N THR A 17 15.18 14.57 20.09
CA THR A 17 14.16 14.40 19.04
C THR A 17 13.33 13.20 19.46
N ALA A 18 12.22 13.49 20.14
CA ALA A 18 11.11 12.57 20.22
C ALA A 18 10.64 12.32 18.77
N ASP A 19 11.19 11.30 18.13
CA ASP A 19 10.45 10.54 17.13
C ASP A 19 9.27 9.92 17.87
N ALA A 20 8.24 10.73 18.09
CA ALA A 20 6.94 10.25 18.53
C ALA A 20 6.45 9.37 17.38
N GLU A 21 6.69 8.07 17.49
CA GLU A 21 6.20 7.05 16.59
C GLU A 21 4.72 7.34 16.34
N ARG A 22 4.40 7.85 15.14
CA ARG A 22 3.07 8.35 14.83
C ARG A 22 2.13 7.16 14.83
N LYS A 23 1.40 7.00 15.94
CA LYS A 23 0.52 5.86 16.14
C LYS A 23 -0.61 5.87 15.11
N ILE A 24 -0.76 4.80 14.35
CA ILE A 24 -1.92 4.62 13.47
C ILE A 24 -3.09 4.17 14.35
N ALA A 25 -4.13 5.01 14.44
CA ALA A 25 -5.34 4.69 15.17
C ALA A 25 -6.18 3.67 14.38
N ALA A 26 -6.91 2.81 15.09
CA ALA A 26 -7.95 2.01 14.44
C ALA A 26 -8.97 2.94 13.78
N ASP A 27 -9.54 2.47 12.67
CA ASP A 27 -10.51 3.16 11.82
C ASP A 27 -9.99 4.44 11.15
N SER A 28 -8.68 4.71 11.20
CA SER A 28 -8.07 5.81 10.45
C SER A 28 -7.74 5.41 9.01
N GLU A 29 -7.96 6.33 8.07
CA GLU A 29 -7.52 6.16 6.69
C GLU A 29 -6.00 6.33 6.62
N ILE A 30 -5.30 5.26 6.24
CA ILE A 30 -3.85 5.27 6.00
C ILE A 30 -3.57 5.91 4.63
N ILE A 31 -4.42 5.56 3.68
CA ILE A 31 -4.37 6.03 2.30
C ILE A 31 -5.81 6.33 1.91
N SER A 32 -6.01 7.49 1.29
CA SER A 32 -7.32 7.94 0.83
C SER A 32 -7.11 8.78 -0.42
N ILE A 33 -7.34 8.16 -1.57
CA ILE A 33 -7.30 8.80 -2.88
C ILE A 33 -8.72 8.73 -3.41
N LEU A 34 -9.24 9.87 -3.88
CA LEU A 34 -10.53 9.89 -4.55
C LEU A 34 -10.46 8.97 -5.78
N SER A 35 -11.37 8.01 -5.87
CA SER A 35 -11.33 7.00 -6.93
C SER A 35 -11.42 7.62 -8.34
N ASP A 36 -12.04 8.80 -8.50
CA ASP A 36 -12.09 9.53 -9.78
C ASP A 36 -10.79 10.25 -10.15
N GLU A 37 -9.92 10.51 -9.17
CA GLU A 37 -8.61 11.12 -9.37
C GLU A 37 -7.51 10.09 -9.67
N VAL A 38 -7.76 8.79 -9.45
CA VAL A 38 -6.82 7.72 -9.80
C VAL A 38 -6.60 7.67 -11.32
N MET A 39 -5.40 7.97 -11.79
CA MET A 39 -5.09 7.99 -13.22
C MET A 39 -4.32 6.75 -13.67
N THR A 40 -3.48 6.22 -12.78
CA THR A 40 -2.72 4.99 -13.01
C THR A 40 -2.70 4.15 -11.76
N LEU A 41 -2.89 2.85 -11.94
CA LEU A 41 -2.68 1.84 -10.92
C LEU A 41 -1.69 0.82 -11.48
N THR A 42 -0.61 0.55 -10.74
CA THR A 42 0.34 -0.52 -11.06
C THR A 42 0.38 -1.51 -9.92
N TYR A 43 0.05 -2.76 -10.22
CA TYR A 43 0.09 -3.87 -9.28
C TYR A 43 1.12 -4.89 -9.72
N ARG A 44 2.04 -5.26 -8.83
CA ARG A 44 3.12 -6.22 -9.12
C ARG A 44 3.10 -7.36 -8.12
N THR A 45 3.22 -8.57 -8.63
CA THR A 45 3.46 -9.79 -7.85
C THR A 45 4.63 -10.54 -8.46
N GLU A 46 5.02 -11.67 -7.87
CA GLU A 46 6.04 -12.55 -8.45
C GLU A 46 5.60 -13.12 -9.81
N ALA A 47 4.28 -13.20 -10.06
CA ALA A 47 3.73 -13.82 -11.27
C ALA A 47 3.47 -12.83 -12.40
N LEU A 48 3.11 -11.58 -12.09
CA LEU A 48 2.72 -10.59 -13.10
C LEU A 48 2.93 -9.14 -12.67
N THR A 49 2.95 -8.27 -13.68
CA THR A 49 2.74 -6.82 -13.53
C THR A 49 1.48 -6.45 -14.28
N LEU A 50 0.54 -5.82 -13.58
CA LEU A 50 -0.66 -5.21 -14.11
C LEU A 50 -0.52 -3.70 -14.07
N THR A 51 -0.78 -3.05 -15.19
CA THR A 51 -0.84 -1.59 -15.30
C THR A 51 -2.20 -1.21 -15.86
N ALA A 52 -2.98 -0.47 -15.08
CA ALA A 52 -4.25 0.13 -15.49
C ALA A 52 -4.08 1.64 -15.61
N GLN A 53 -4.42 2.21 -16.76
CA GLN A 53 -4.28 3.64 -17.05
C GLN A 53 -5.51 4.21 -17.72
N ARG A 54 -5.89 5.44 -17.36
CA ARG A 54 -6.92 6.22 -18.08
C ARG A 54 -6.42 7.62 -18.38
N SER A 55 -7.02 8.27 -19.38
CA SER A 55 -6.61 9.59 -19.87
C SER A 55 -7.26 10.75 -19.13
N LYS A 56 -8.47 10.56 -18.58
CA LYS A 56 -9.19 11.53 -17.75
C LYS A 56 -10.09 10.83 -16.72
N PRO A 57 -10.57 11.54 -15.68
CA PRO A 57 -11.55 11.00 -14.74
C PRO A 57 -12.78 10.41 -15.44
N ALA A 58 -13.33 9.35 -14.86
CA ALA A 58 -14.48 8.60 -15.37
C ALA A 58 -14.30 7.86 -16.72
N ASP A 59 -13.14 7.96 -17.38
CA ASP A 59 -12.85 7.11 -18.53
C ASP A 59 -12.59 5.66 -18.10
N GLN A 60 -12.77 4.74 -19.06
CA GLN A 60 -12.34 3.35 -18.93
C GLN A 60 -10.83 3.27 -18.70
N PHE A 61 -10.41 2.23 -17.98
CA PHE A 61 -8.99 1.92 -17.85
C PHE A 61 -8.54 1.04 -19.02
N ALA A 62 -7.51 1.46 -19.72
CA ALA A 62 -6.68 0.57 -20.52
C ALA A 62 -5.80 -0.26 -19.58
N VAL A 63 -6.03 -1.56 -19.53
CA VAL A 63 -5.30 -2.50 -18.68
C VAL A 63 -4.31 -3.28 -19.55
N GLN A 64 -3.06 -3.34 -19.10
CA GLN A 64 -2.01 -4.18 -19.66
C GLN A 64 -1.46 -5.11 -18.58
N ILE A 65 -1.26 -6.38 -18.92
CA ILE A 65 -0.71 -7.40 -18.04
C ILE A 65 0.52 -8.02 -18.71
N THR A 66 1.63 -8.04 -17.99
CA THR A 66 2.86 -8.73 -18.38
C THR A 66 3.13 -9.85 -17.38
N PHE A 67 3.39 -11.05 -17.87
CA PHE A 67 3.66 -12.22 -17.01
C PHE A 67 5.16 -12.43 -16.81
N ALA A 68 5.57 -12.76 -15.59
CA ALA A 68 6.96 -13.04 -15.26
C ALA A 68 7.49 -14.34 -15.92
N ASP A 69 6.58 -15.26 -16.25
CA ASP A 69 6.89 -16.55 -16.89
C ASP A 69 7.11 -16.46 -18.42
N GLY A 70 7.06 -15.26 -19.00
CA GLY A 70 7.30 -15.02 -20.42
C GLY A 70 6.10 -15.30 -21.33
N ARG A 71 4.91 -15.62 -20.78
CA ARG A 71 3.67 -15.63 -21.58
C ARG A 71 3.45 -14.28 -22.25
N LYS A 72 2.76 -14.30 -23.40
CA LYS A 72 2.43 -13.08 -24.16
C LYS A 72 1.64 -12.11 -23.27
N PRO A 73 1.99 -10.80 -23.28
CA PRO A 73 1.22 -9.79 -22.59
C PRO A 73 -0.24 -9.78 -23.04
N ARG A 74 -1.14 -9.42 -22.13
CA ARG A 74 -2.57 -9.27 -22.39
C ARG A 74 -2.98 -7.83 -22.21
N GLN A 75 -4.00 -7.41 -22.95
CA GLN A 75 -4.60 -6.09 -22.85
C GLN A 75 -6.13 -6.20 -22.87
N CYS A 76 -6.78 -5.28 -22.16
CA CYS A 76 -8.24 -5.17 -22.13
C CYS A 76 -8.66 -3.75 -21.71
N LEU A 77 -9.95 -3.47 -21.86
CA LEU A 77 -10.59 -2.30 -21.27
C LEU A 77 -11.37 -2.72 -20.03
N ALA A 78 -11.14 -2.02 -18.92
CA ALA A 78 -11.89 -2.18 -17.69
C ALA A 78 -12.82 -0.97 -17.48
N SER A 79 -13.86 -1.16 -16.67
CA SER A 79 -14.79 -0.08 -16.33
C SER A 79 -14.07 1.07 -15.63
N PRO A 80 -14.67 2.28 -15.55
CA PRO A 80 -14.11 3.39 -14.79
C PRO A 80 -13.89 3.10 -13.30
N ASP A 81 -14.50 2.04 -12.77
CA ASP A 81 -14.35 1.53 -11.39
C ASP A 81 -13.48 0.25 -11.33
N LEU A 82 -12.73 -0.04 -12.39
CA LEU A 82 -11.79 -1.16 -12.48
C LEU A 82 -12.41 -2.53 -12.08
N GLY A 83 -13.63 -2.80 -12.56
CA GLY A 83 -14.36 -4.03 -12.21
C GLY A 83 -14.92 -4.06 -10.78
N GLY A 84 -15.16 -2.89 -10.16
CA GLY A 84 -15.68 -2.77 -8.80
C GLY A 84 -14.62 -2.69 -7.71
N LEU A 85 -13.36 -2.46 -8.09
CA LEU A 85 -12.21 -2.51 -7.18
C LEU A 85 -11.64 -1.13 -6.85
N LEU A 86 -11.97 -0.09 -7.63
CA LEU A 86 -11.21 1.14 -7.54
C LEU A 86 -11.35 1.80 -6.17
N THR A 87 -12.56 1.82 -5.61
CA THR A 87 -12.80 2.36 -4.27
C THR A 87 -12.07 1.60 -3.17
N SER A 88 -12.04 0.26 -3.22
CA SER A 88 -11.38 -0.53 -2.18
C SER A 88 -9.85 -0.48 -2.27
N LEU A 89 -9.30 -0.22 -3.46
CA LEU A 89 -7.88 -0.07 -3.69
C LEU A 89 -7.38 1.37 -3.52
N SER A 90 -8.26 2.37 -3.58
CA SER A 90 -7.89 3.78 -3.41
C SER A 90 -7.99 4.26 -1.97
N THR A 91 -8.67 3.50 -1.09
CA THR A 91 -8.81 3.83 0.33
C THR A 91 -8.52 2.61 1.21
N PHE A 92 -7.54 2.72 2.09
CA PHE A 92 -7.21 1.68 3.07
C PHE A 92 -7.39 2.21 4.49
N THR A 93 -8.33 1.59 5.22
CA THR A 93 -8.59 1.89 6.63
C THR A 93 -7.83 0.93 7.52
N ALA A 94 -7.14 1.47 8.53
CA ALA A 94 -6.42 0.70 9.53
C ALA A 94 -7.39 -0.02 10.49
N LYS A 95 -7.16 -1.30 10.75
CA LYS A 95 -7.72 -2.00 11.92
C LYS A 95 -6.84 -1.81 13.15
N GLY A 96 -5.54 -1.62 12.95
CA GLY A 96 -4.57 -1.37 13.99
C GLY A 96 -3.14 -1.30 13.46
N GLN A 97 -2.28 -0.54 14.13
CA GLN A 97 -0.86 -0.46 13.79
C GLN A 97 -0.16 -1.80 14.06
N ILE A 98 0.76 -2.15 13.17
CA ILE A 98 1.70 -3.27 13.31
C ILE A 98 3.11 -2.68 13.45
N GLN A 99 3.92 -3.24 14.34
CA GLN A 99 5.34 -2.86 14.39
C GLN A 99 6.05 -3.37 13.14
N VAL A 100 6.90 -2.56 12.49
CA VAL A 100 7.58 -2.95 11.24
C VAL A 100 8.28 -4.32 11.34
N PRO A 101 8.99 -4.68 12.43
CA PRO A 101 9.57 -6.02 12.59
C PRO A 101 8.55 -7.18 12.62
N GLN A 102 7.31 -6.92 13.03
CA GLN A 102 6.23 -7.91 13.06
C GLN A 102 5.59 -8.12 11.69
N PHE A 103 5.69 -7.14 10.77
CA PHE A 103 5.03 -7.18 9.47
C PHE A 103 5.37 -8.45 8.68
N ASP A 104 6.67 -8.78 8.54
CA ASP A 104 7.08 -9.99 7.82
C ASP A 104 6.84 -11.29 8.61
N ALA A 105 6.89 -11.21 9.95
CA ALA A 105 6.77 -12.38 10.82
C ALA A 105 5.31 -12.87 10.95
N GLU A 106 4.37 -11.95 11.15
CA GLU A 106 2.95 -12.26 11.34
C GLU A 106 2.19 -12.38 10.01
N PHE A 107 2.67 -11.68 8.96
CA PHE A 107 2.09 -11.70 7.62
C PHE A 107 3.10 -12.29 6.61
N PRO A 108 3.43 -13.58 6.68
CA PRO A 108 4.55 -14.15 5.94
C PRO A 108 4.34 -14.18 4.42
N ARG A 109 3.10 -14.11 3.93
CA ARG A 109 2.78 -14.28 2.50
C ARG A 109 2.63 -12.93 1.81
N MET A 110 3.41 -12.67 0.78
CA MET A 110 3.27 -11.48 -0.05
C MET A 110 2.04 -11.60 -0.95
N LEU A 111 1.20 -10.57 -0.97
CA LEU A 111 0.12 -10.43 -1.93
C LEU A 111 0.61 -9.69 -3.16
N GLY A 112 1.31 -8.57 -2.95
CA GLY A 112 1.92 -7.81 -4.02
C GLY A 112 2.30 -6.40 -3.60
N THR A 113 2.70 -5.60 -4.57
CA THR A 113 2.99 -4.19 -4.42
C THR A 113 2.03 -3.38 -5.28
N LEU A 114 1.42 -2.35 -4.70
CA LEU A 114 0.52 -1.44 -5.38
C LEU A 114 1.11 -0.03 -5.43
N GLU A 115 1.02 0.60 -6.59
CA GLU A 115 1.37 2.00 -6.80
C GLU A 115 0.16 2.68 -7.43
N ILE A 116 -0.27 3.81 -6.85
CA ILE A 116 -1.38 4.60 -7.38
C ILE A 116 -0.88 6.00 -7.65
N ARG A 117 -1.05 6.45 -8.89
CA ARG A 117 -0.80 7.84 -9.30
C ARG A 117 -2.13 8.52 -9.53
N ASP A 118 -2.38 9.59 -8.79
CA ASP A 118 -3.51 10.47 -9.02
C ASP A 118 -3.17 11.54 -10.08
N ARG A 119 -4.15 12.40 -10.39
CA ARG A 119 -3.98 13.48 -11.37
C ARG A 119 -3.22 14.70 -10.83
N ILE A 120 -3.17 14.85 -9.52
CA ILE A 120 -2.74 16.08 -8.83
C ILE A 120 -1.24 16.02 -8.54
N ASP A 121 -0.76 14.87 -8.06
CA ASP A 121 0.62 14.65 -7.69
C ASP A 121 1.46 14.17 -8.87
N THR A 122 2.59 14.86 -9.07
CA THR A 122 3.56 14.53 -10.12
C THR A 122 4.72 13.67 -9.60
N ALA A 123 4.89 13.58 -8.27
CA ALA A 123 5.89 12.75 -7.64
C ALA A 123 5.70 11.27 -8.01
N PRO A 124 6.78 10.47 -7.98
CA PRO A 124 6.64 9.02 -8.04
C PRO A 124 5.76 8.55 -6.87
N PRO A 125 4.69 7.78 -7.12
CA PRO A 125 3.84 7.31 -6.05
C PRO A 125 4.62 6.35 -5.15
N PRO A 126 4.45 6.42 -3.82
CA PRO A 126 5.11 5.45 -2.95
C PRO A 126 4.50 4.06 -3.18
N ALA A 127 5.36 3.06 -3.14
CA ALA A 127 4.95 1.67 -3.26
C ALA A 127 4.32 1.19 -1.95
N MET A 128 3.07 0.73 -2.03
CA MET A 128 2.38 0.04 -0.94
C MET A 128 2.68 -1.46 -1.02
N VAL A 129 3.17 -2.05 0.06
CA VAL A 129 3.42 -3.49 0.12
C VAL A 129 2.32 -4.18 0.91
N PHE A 130 1.69 -5.18 0.29
CA PHE A 130 0.61 -5.95 0.91
C PHE A 130 1.06 -7.37 1.22
N ARG A 131 0.73 -7.81 2.43
CA ARG A 131 0.98 -9.17 2.91
C ARG A 131 -0.24 -9.72 3.62
N THR A 132 -0.28 -11.04 3.76
CA THR A 132 -1.35 -11.74 4.47
C THR A 132 -0.79 -12.77 5.44
N THR A 133 -1.58 -13.06 6.47
CA THR A 133 -1.33 -14.13 7.43
C THR A 133 -1.28 -15.49 6.73
N ALA A 134 -0.68 -16.49 7.38
CA ALA A 134 -0.53 -17.82 6.80
C ALA A 134 -1.88 -18.50 6.48
N ASP A 135 -2.92 -18.20 7.26
CA ASP A 135 -4.30 -18.67 7.08
C ASP A 135 -5.13 -17.79 6.12
N LYS A 136 -4.55 -16.68 5.63
CA LYS A 136 -5.18 -15.71 4.73
C LYS A 136 -6.38 -14.94 5.31
N MET A 137 -6.47 -14.85 6.64
CA MET A 137 -7.60 -14.19 7.31
C MET A 137 -7.41 -12.68 7.51
N ALA A 138 -6.17 -12.19 7.52
CA ALA A 138 -5.87 -10.77 7.69
C ALA A 138 -4.89 -10.27 6.62
N VAL A 139 -5.00 -8.99 6.28
CA VAL A 139 -4.14 -8.29 5.32
C VAL A 139 -3.44 -7.16 6.04
N ALA A 140 -2.14 -7.05 5.85
CA ALA A 140 -1.34 -5.93 6.32
C ALA A 140 -0.81 -5.12 5.13
N LEU A 141 -0.72 -3.82 5.34
CA LEU A 141 -0.14 -2.83 4.45
C LEU A 141 1.12 -2.25 5.12
N SER A 142 2.20 -2.14 4.36
CA SER A 142 3.35 -1.30 4.68
C SER A 142 3.46 -0.16 3.67
N TYR A 143 3.56 1.07 4.18
CA TYR A 143 3.58 2.30 3.40
C TYR A 143 4.31 3.41 4.18
N ASP A 144 5.21 4.12 3.52
CA ASP A 144 5.96 5.27 4.06
C ASP A 144 6.59 5.01 5.46
N GLY A 145 7.19 3.82 5.64
CA GLY A 145 7.84 3.43 6.89
C GLY A 145 6.89 2.98 8.01
N HIS A 146 5.57 2.97 7.75
CA HIS A 146 4.57 2.48 8.69
C HIS A 146 3.95 1.16 8.22
N ALA A 147 3.45 0.35 9.16
CA ALA A 147 2.71 -0.87 8.88
C ALA A 147 1.43 -0.94 9.70
N ALA A 148 0.37 -1.50 9.12
CA ALA A 148 -0.91 -1.70 9.80
C ALA A 148 -1.69 -2.86 9.18
N GLU A 149 -2.52 -3.51 10.00
CA GLU A 149 -3.58 -4.39 9.48
C GLU A 149 -4.65 -3.50 8.85
N VAL A 150 -5.16 -3.88 7.69
CA VAL A 150 -6.12 -3.08 6.91
C VAL A 150 -7.42 -3.83 6.65
N GLY A 151 -8.51 -3.07 6.54
CA GLY A 151 -9.86 -3.56 6.24
C GLY A 151 -10.10 -3.92 4.77
N THR A 152 -9.20 -4.69 4.14
CA THR A 152 -9.37 -5.23 2.77
C THR A 152 -9.33 -6.76 2.79
N SER A 153 -9.70 -7.39 1.67
CA SER A 153 -9.74 -8.84 1.50
C SER A 153 -8.70 -9.34 0.49
N ILE A 154 -8.23 -10.57 0.67
CA ILE A 154 -7.35 -11.23 -0.31
C ILE A 154 -8.00 -11.40 -1.69
N ASP A 155 -9.33 -11.43 -1.76
CA ASP A 155 -10.10 -11.62 -3.00
C ASP A 155 -9.97 -10.42 -3.93
N GLU A 156 -9.78 -9.21 -3.40
CA GLU A 156 -9.51 -8.01 -4.20
C GLU A 156 -8.19 -8.13 -4.96
N PHE A 157 -7.14 -8.61 -4.28
CA PHE A 157 -5.84 -8.88 -4.89
C PHE A 157 -5.90 -10.05 -5.88
N ALA A 158 -6.64 -11.11 -5.58
CA ALA A 158 -6.87 -12.21 -6.51
C ALA A 158 -7.61 -11.75 -7.78
N LYS A 159 -8.55 -10.79 -7.67
CA LYS A 159 -9.18 -10.16 -8.83
C LYS A 159 -8.18 -9.36 -9.65
N LEU A 160 -7.24 -8.63 -9.05
CA LEU A 160 -6.16 -7.98 -9.80
C LEU A 160 -5.28 -9.01 -10.52
N GLU A 161 -4.94 -10.11 -9.86
CA GLU A 161 -4.14 -11.18 -10.47
C GLU A 161 -4.85 -11.91 -11.62
N GLY A 162 -6.18 -12.04 -11.55
CA GLY A 162 -7.00 -12.55 -12.65
C GLY A 162 -6.96 -11.66 -13.91
N GLY A 163 -6.53 -10.40 -13.76
CA GLY A 163 -6.28 -9.49 -14.85
C GLY A 163 -7.48 -9.31 -15.78
N CYS A 164 -7.32 -9.56 -17.08
CA CYS A 164 -8.41 -9.32 -18.03
C CYS A 164 -9.60 -10.28 -17.86
N GLU A 165 -9.46 -11.40 -17.17
CA GLU A 165 -10.60 -12.32 -16.94
C GLU A 165 -11.58 -11.79 -15.90
N THR A 166 -11.07 -10.99 -14.97
CA THR A 166 -11.79 -10.41 -13.84
C THR A 166 -12.11 -8.93 -14.04
N LEU A 167 -11.26 -8.20 -14.75
CA LEU A 167 -11.36 -6.74 -14.90
C LEU A 167 -12.02 -6.30 -16.21
N ALA A 168 -12.02 -7.14 -17.25
CA ALA A 168 -12.61 -6.73 -18.53
C ALA A 168 -14.10 -6.47 -18.39
N GLN A 169 -14.57 -5.39 -19.00
CA GLN A 169 -16.00 -5.18 -19.16
C GLN A 169 -16.60 -6.31 -20.01
N ARG A 170 -17.70 -6.88 -19.52
CA ARG A 170 -18.59 -7.75 -20.30
C ARG A 170 -19.73 -6.93 -20.87
#